data_AF-F6BA44-F1
#
_entry.id   AF-F6BA44-F1
#
_cell.length_a   1.000
_cell.length_b   1.000
_cell.length_c   1.000
_cell.angle_alpha   90.00
_cell.angle_beta   90.00
_cell.angle_gamma   90.00
#
_symmetry.space_group_name_H-M   'P 1'
#
loop_
_entity.id
_entity.type
_entity.pdbx_description
1 polymer ?
#
loop_
_entity_poly.entity_id
_entity_poly.type
_entity_poly.pdbx_seq_one_letter_code
_entity_poly.pdbx_strand_id
1 'polypeptide(L)'
;MNKSLKRCQGIALPVVIMVTTLLMVLVAGLITLTTQEKQNAGNEVNMTKALYLADAGIEMAMQQLENDFSWQAPINHNFDNMQTVEVTITPQDAETRQIKATGIIKDEQGKTLAQKDLVATVSKSISPAQYKDKPQLPAVNNIFDISKTLPNTEDDKKIYYYKGNLSISGTYSGKWLIAVDGNVTIADDLSPANPHQGNPHDLVDDVLVIICSGNVQVLNYGNGNGGNPTDVWAVVYTKKYTGNPHTRLNGKIVGDYELIQPNARYNDEDTNKVERFVRSFYTYFSLNLNKPVLVKWQELYPVFYR
;
A
#
# COMPACT_ATOMS: atom_id res chain seq x y z
N MET A 1 -76.72 -29.79 -46.43
CA MET A 1 -75.90 -29.37 -45.28
C MET A 1 -75.06 -28.11 -45.59
N ASN A 2 -75.66 -27.03 -46.16
CA ASN A 2 -74.86 -25.91 -46.70
C ASN A 2 -75.45 -24.49 -46.50
N LYS A 3 -76.57 -24.35 -45.75
CA LYS A 3 -77.16 -23.03 -45.43
C LYS A 3 -76.61 -22.41 -44.14
N SER A 4 -76.02 -23.20 -43.25
CA SER A 4 -75.40 -22.72 -42.01
C SER A 4 -74.11 -21.93 -42.27
N LEU A 5 -73.27 -22.39 -43.22
CA LEU A 5 -71.99 -21.74 -43.53
C LEU A 5 -72.12 -20.34 -44.18
N LYS A 6 -73.23 -20.06 -44.88
CA LYS A 6 -73.47 -18.73 -45.49
C LYS A 6 -73.79 -17.63 -44.48
N ARG A 7 -74.25 -17.97 -43.26
CA ARG A 7 -74.58 -16.96 -42.23
C ARG A 7 -73.36 -16.49 -41.42
N CYS A 8 -72.26 -17.25 -41.42
CA CYS A 8 -71.05 -16.89 -40.68
C CYS A 8 -70.03 -16.08 -41.51
N GLN A 9 -70.25 -15.90 -42.82
CA GLN A 9 -69.28 -15.22 -43.71
C GLN A 9 -69.09 -13.72 -43.39
N GLY A 10 -70.08 -13.05 -42.78
CA GLY A 10 -69.95 -11.63 -42.39
C GLY A 10 -69.09 -11.37 -41.14
N ILE A 11 -68.94 -12.37 -40.26
CA ILE A 11 -68.20 -12.22 -38.98
C ILE A 11 -66.71 -12.56 -39.13
N ALA A 12 -66.35 -13.33 -40.17
CA ALA A 12 -64.97 -13.78 -40.37
C ALA A 12 -63.96 -12.62 -40.53
N LEU A 13 -64.32 -11.56 -41.26
CA LEU A 13 -63.42 -10.44 -41.53
C LEU A 13 -63.09 -9.64 -40.24
N PRO A 14 -64.08 -9.17 -39.44
CA PRO A 14 -63.78 -8.51 -38.16
C PRO A 14 -62.93 -9.36 -37.21
N VAL A 15 -63.19 -10.67 -37.14
CA VAL A 15 -62.43 -11.58 -36.27
C VAL A 15 -60.98 -11.69 -36.74
N VAL A 16 -60.74 -11.84 -38.04
CA VAL A 16 -59.37 -11.89 -38.57
C VAL A 16 -58.64 -10.58 -38.29
N ILE A 17 -59.27 -9.42 -38.49
CA ILE A 17 -58.66 -8.12 -38.21
C ILE A 17 -58.32 -7.97 -36.72
N MET A 18 -59.22 -8.41 -35.83
CA MET A 18 -58.98 -8.37 -34.39
C MET A 18 -57.79 -9.25 -33.99
N VAL A 19 -57.75 -10.48 -34.51
CA VAL A 19 -56.65 -11.43 -34.24
C VAL A 19 -55.33 -10.93 -34.82
N THR A 20 -55.31 -10.42 -36.05
CA THR A 20 -54.07 -9.90 -36.66
C THR A 20 -53.55 -8.67 -35.92
N THR A 21 -54.44 -7.80 -35.45
CA THR A 21 -54.05 -6.62 -34.66
C THR A 21 -53.45 -7.03 -33.32
N LEU A 22 -54.06 -8.00 -32.63
CA LEU A 22 -53.50 -8.57 -31.40
C LEU A 22 -52.11 -9.20 -31.63
N LEU A 23 -51.93 -9.93 -32.73
CA LEU A 23 -50.64 -10.51 -33.09
C LEU A 23 -49.60 -9.42 -33.37
N MET A 24 -49.95 -8.33 -34.07
CA MET A 24 -49.03 -7.23 -34.31
C MET A 24 -48.58 -6.55 -33.01
N VAL A 25 -49.49 -6.32 -32.06
CA VAL A 25 -49.15 -5.75 -30.74
C VAL A 25 -48.20 -6.66 -29.97
N LEU A 26 -48.43 -7.98 -30.01
CA LEU A 26 -47.56 -8.95 -29.36
C LEU A 26 -46.15 -8.96 -29.98
N VAL A 27 -46.05 -8.93 -31.31
CA VAL A 27 -44.77 -8.86 -32.03
C VAL A 27 -44.01 -7.58 -31.68
N ALA A 28 -44.68 -6.43 -31.66
CA ALA A 28 -44.05 -5.17 -31.26
C ALA A 28 -43.50 -5.23 -29.83
N GLY A 29 -44.26 -5.80 -28.89
CA GLY A 29 -43.81 -6.01 -27.51
C GLY A 29 -42.56 -6.87 -27.40
N LEU A 30 -42.48 -7.98 -28.15
CA LEU A 30 -41.29 -8.85 -28.17
C LEU A 30 -40.05 -8.15 -28.74
N ILE A 31 -40.22 -7.32 -29.79
CA ILE A 31 -39.11 -6.55 -30.37
C ILE A 31 -38.57 -5.52 -29.36
N THR A 32 -39.47 -4.82 -28.65
CA THR A 32 -39.07 -3.86 -27.61
C THR A 32 -38.32 -4.55 -26.48
N LEU A 33 -38.83 -5.68 -25.98
CA LEU A 33 -38.16 -6.48 -24.94
C LEU A 33 -36.78 -6.94 -25.40
N THR A 34 -36.66 -7.49 -26.60
CA THR A 34 -35.37 -7.97 -27.16
C THR A 34 -34.37 -6.82 -27.32
N THR A 35 -34.84 -5.64 -27.71
CA THR A 35 -34.00 -4.44 -27.84
C THR A 35 -33.51 -3.96 -26.47
N GLN A 36 -34.38 -3.95 -25.47
CA GLN A 36 -34.03 -3.58 -24.11
C GLN A 36 -33.04 -4.57 -23.49
N GLU A 37 -33.25 -5.88 -23.69
CA GLU A 37 -32.30 -6.91 -23.26
C GLU A 37 -30.93 -6.75 -23.91
N LYS A 38 -30.89 -6.49 -25.22
CA LYS A 38 -29.63 -6.23 -25.93
C LYS A 38 -28.89 -5.00 -25.38
N GLN A 39 -29.63 -3.93 -25.07
CA GLN A 39 -29.04 -2.72 -24.47
C GLN A 39 -28.53 -2.99 -23.05
N ASN A 40 -29.30 -3.72 -22.24
CA ASN A 40 -28.91 -4.09 -20.88
C ASN A 40 -27.65 -4.96 -20.88
N ALA A 41 -27.58 -5.97 -21.76
CA ALA A 41 -26.40 -6.81 -21.92
C ALA A 41 -25.18 -5.99 -22.37
N GLY A 42 -25.35 -5.06 -23.30
CA GLY A 42 -24.29 -4.14 -23.71
C GLY A 42 -23.79 -3.25 -22.56
N ASN A 43 -24.71 -2.71 -21.76
CA ASN A 43 -24.38 -1.91 -20.60
C ASN A 43 -23.65 -2.73 -19.53
N GLU A 44 -24.06 -3.97 -19.27
CA GLU A 44 -23.40 -4.86 -18.32
C GLU A 44 -21.95 -5.18 -18.73
N VAL A 45 -21.73 -5.46 -20.01
CA VAL A 45 -20.38 -5.67 -20.56
C VAL A 45 -19.53 -4.41 -20.39
N ASN A 46 -20.06 -3.24 -20.73
CA ASN A 46 -19.32 -1.98 -20.59
C ASN A 46 -19.03 -1.65 -19.12
N MET A 47 -19.97 -1.93 -18.22
CA MET A 47 -19.81 -1.75 -16.77
C MET A 47 -18.72 -2.66 -16.20
N THR A 48 -18.66 -3.91 -16.68
CA THR A 48 -17.62 -4.88 -16.31
C THR A 48 -16.25 -4.45 -16.81
N LYS A 49 -16.15 -3.94 -18.04
CA LYS A 49 -14.91 -3.37 -18.57
C LYS A 49 -14.44 -2.16 -17.77
N ALA A 50 -15.35 -1.24 -17.43
CA ALA A 50 -15.04 -0.09 -16.58
C ALA A 50 -14.51 -0.52 -15.21
N LEU A 51 -15.09 -1.58 -14.61
CA LEU A 51 -14.60 -2.14 -13.36
C LEU A 51 -13.17 -2.67 -13.48
N TYR A 52 -12.86 -3.45 -14.53
CA TYR A 52 -11.50 -3.96 -14.76
C TYR A 52 -10.48 -2.84 -15.00
N LEU A 53 -10.88 -1.77 -15.69
CA LEU A 53 -10.02 -0.60 -15.86
C LEU A 53 -9.72 0.08 -14.52
N ALA A 54 -10.74 0.24 -13.66
CA ALA A 54 -10.54 0.80 -12.33
C ALA A 54 -9.60 -0.08 -11.48
N ASP A 55 -9.74 -1.40 -11.57
CA ASP A 55 -8.88 -2.37 -10.86
C ASP A 55 -7.43 -2.28 -11.34
N ALA A 56 -7.20 -2.23 -12.66
CA ALA A 56 -5.89 -1.98 -13.23
C ALA A 56 -5.29 -0.64 -12.77
N GLY A 57 -6.12 0.39 -12.59
CA GLY A 57 -5.71 1.67 -12.01
C GLY A 57 -5.22 1.55 -10.57
N ILE A 58 -5.87 0.74 -9.75
CA ILE A 58 -5.41 0.45 -8.38
C ILE A 58 -4.05 -0.24 -8.41
N GLU A 59 -3.86 -1.24 -9.27
CA GLU A 59 -2.58 -1.95 -9.40
C GLU A 59 -1.45 -1.03 -9.89
N MET A 60 -1.72 -0.15 -10.87
CA MET A 60 -0.76 0.87 -11.30
C MET A 60 -0.37 1.80 -10.16
N ALA A 61 -1.34 2.26 -9.36
CA ALA A 61 -1.08 3.09 -8.19
C ALA A 61 -0.29 2.33 -7.11
N MET A 62 -0.60 1.06 -6.87
CA MET A 62 0.16 0.21 -5.94
C MET A 62 1.62 0.05 -6.38
N GLN A 63 1.89 -0.11 -7.68
CA GLN A 63 3.25 -0.16 -8.20
C GLN A 63 4.02 1.15 -7.97
N GLN A 64 3.37 2.31 -8.11
CA GLN A 64 4.01 3.59 -7.78
C GLN A 64 4.28 3.72 -6.28
N LEU A 65 3.31 3.34 -5.45
CA LEU A 65 3.46 3.34 -3.98
C LEU A 65 4.52 2.36 -3.47
N GLU A 66 4.84 1.31 -4.23
CA GLU A 66 5.97 0.41 -3.92
C GLU A 66 7.33 1.10 -4.08
N ASN A 67 7.45 2.02 -5.05
CA ASN A 67 8.69 2.79 -5.22
C ASN A 67 8.77 3.96 -4.24
N ASP A 68 7.66 4.68 -4.05
CA ASP A 68 7.56 5.84 -3.16
C ASP A 68 6.16 5.91 -2.53
N PHE A 69 6.06 5.54 -1.25
CA PHE A 69 4.78 5.59 -0.53
C PHE A 69 4.29 7.03 -0.26
N SER A 70 5.13 8.04 -0.46
CA SER A 70 4.74 9.46 -0.38
C SER A 70 4.15 9.98 -1.70
N TRP A 71 4.21 9.19 -2.78
CA TRP A 71 3.71 9.55 -4.09
C TRP A 71 2.19 9.82 -4.08
N GLN A 72 1.79 10.95 -4.68
CA GLN A 72 0.42 11.46 -4.67
C GLN A 72 -0.04 12.00 -6.04
N ALA A 73 0.80 11.92 -7.07
CA ALA A 73 0.43 12.45 -8.37
C ALA A 73 -0.76 11.64 -8.95
N PRO A 74 -1.65 12.27 -9.74
CA PRO A 74 -2.71 11.51 -10.40
C PRO A 74 -2.12 10.64 -11.53
N ILE A 75 -2.66 9.44 -11.75
CA ILE A 75 -2.45 8.66 -12.97
C ILE A 75 -3.64 8.88 -13.88
N ASN A 76 -3.40 9.39 -15.08
CA ASN A 76 -4.37 9.39 -16.16
C ASN A 76 -3.78 8.58 -17.30
N HIS A 77 -4.33 7.39 -17.55
CA HIS A 77 -3.83 6.48 -18.57
C HIS A 77 -4.94 6.15 -19.57
N ASN A 78 -4.64 6.35 -20.85
CA ASN A 78 -5.52 5.97 -21.96
C ASN A 78 -4.94 4.69 -22.59
N PHE A 79 -5.70 3.61 -22.56
CA PHE A 79 -5.31 2.36 -23.22
C PHE A 79 -5.61 2.43 -24.72
N ASP A 80 -6.70 3.08 -25.08
CA ASP A 80 -7.10 3.41 -26.45
C ASP A 80 -8.00 4.66 -26.44
N ASN A 81 -8.63 5.00 -27.56
CA ASN A 81 -9.53 6.16 -27.67
C ASN A 81 -10.84 6.00 -26.89
N MET A 82 -11.19 4.78 -26.48
CA MET A 82 -12.45 4.42 -25.83
C MET A 82 -12.27 4.06 -24.35
N GLN A 83 -11.06 3.80 -23.88
CA GLN A 83 -10.77 3.25 -22.57
C GLN A 83 -9.78 4.13 -21.82
N THR A 84 -10.26 4.75 -20.75
CA THR A 84 -9.46 5.62 -19.89
C THR A 84 -9.55 5.11 -18.46
N VAL A 85 -8.44 5.21 -17.71
CA VAL A 85 -8.42 5.10 -16.26
C VAL A 85 -7.86 6.37 -15.64
N GLU A 86 -8.55 6.87 -14.63
CA GLU A 86 -8.14 8.04 -13.84
C GLU A 86 -7.96 7.59 -12.39
N VAL A 87 -6.80 7.86 -11.80
CA VAL A 87 -6.48 7.46 -10.43
C VAL A 87 -6.04 8.66 -9.63
N THR A 88 -6.61 8.78 -8.43
CA THR A 88 -6.25 9.79 -7.45
C THR A 88 -5.83 9.10 -6.16
N ILE A 89 -4.77 9.59 -5.53
CA ILE A 89 -4.27 9.08 -4.26
C ILE A 89 -4.36 10.18 -3.23
N THR A 90 -4.97 9.88 -2.09
CA THR A 90 -5.12 10.82 -0.98
C THR A 90 -4.46 10.23 0.28
N PRO A 91 -3.55 10.95 0.95
CA PRO A 91 -3.01 10.53 2.24
C PRO A 91 -4.11 10.59 3.30
N GLN A 92 -4.28 9.49 4.03
CA GLN A 92 -5.18 9.43 5.19
C GLN A 92 -4.38 9.68 6.48
N ASP A 93 -3.20 9.06 6.59
CA ASP A 93 -2.20 9.30 7.62
C ASP A 93 -0.77 9.02 7.11
N ALA A 94 0.20 8.79 8.01
CA ALA A 94 1.59 8.53 7.64
C ALA A 94 1.84 7.14 7.01
N GLU A 95 0.98 6.17 7.31
CA GLU A 95 1.11 4.76 6.92
C GLU A 95 0.01 4.31 5.96
N THR A 96 -1.05 5.11 5.79
CA THR A 96 -2.20 4.73 4.98
C THR A 96 -2.49 5.73 3.84
N ARG A 97 -2.93 5.17 2.72
CA ARG A 97 -3.31 5.88 1.49
C ARG A 97 -4.68 5.39 1.07
N GLN A 98 -5.50 6.32 0.58
CA GLN A 98 -6.72 5.99 -0.13
C GLN A 98 -6.48 6.19 -1.62
N ILE A 99 -6.67 5.14 -2.41
CA ILE A 99 -6.59 5.16 -3.86
C ILE A 99 -8.03 5.15 -4.37
N LYS A 100 -8.42 6.17 -5.13
CA LYS A 100 -9.66 6.17 -5.90
C LYS A 100 -9.32 6.02 -7.38
N ALA A 101 -9.73 4.92 -7.99
CA ALA A 101 -9.55 4.66 -9.41
C ALA A 101 -10.91 4.66 -10.13
N THR A 102 -10.98 5.35 -11.25
CA THR A 102 -12.17 5.52 -12.07
C THR A 102 -11.89 4.96 -13.46
N GLY A 103 -12.53 3.85 -13.80
CA GLY A 103 -12.49 3.27 -15.14
C GLY A 103 -13.61 3.83 -16.00
N ILE A 104 -13.30 4.29 -17.21
CA ILE A 104 -14.21 4.98 -18.12
C ILE A 104 -14.20 4.29 -19.48
N ILE A 105 -15.37 3.88 -19.95
CA ILE A 105 -15.60 3.37 -21.31
C ILE A 105 -16.38 4.40 -22.11
N LYS A 106 -15.88 4.75 -23.28
CA LYS A 106 -16.47 5.71 -24.22
C LYS A 106 -16.81 5.03 -25.56
N ASP A 107 -17.71 5.63 -26.32
CA ASP A 107 -17.92 5.27 -27.72
C ASP A 107 -16.88 5.95 -28.64
N GLU A 108 -16.97 5.68 -29.94
CA GLU A 108 -16.08 6.26 -30.96
C GLU A 108 -16.17 7.79 -31.05
N GLN A 109 -17.29 8.36 -30.59
CA GLN A 109 -17.53 9.81 -30.53
C GLN A 109 -17.06 10.42 -29.20
N GLY A 110 -16.52 9.62 -28.29
CA GLY A 110 -16.01 10.05 -26.98
C GLY A 110 -17.09 10.19 -25.90
N LYS A 111 -18.35 9.82 -26.16
CA LYS A 111 -19.41 9.83 -25.15
C LYS A 111 -19.22 8.67 -24.19
N THR A 112 -19.33 8.94 -22.90
CA THR A 112 -19.20 7.91 -21.85
C THR A 112 -20.37 6.92 -21.93
N LEU A 113 -20.04 5.64 -22.11
CA LEU A 113 -20.98 4.52 -22.10
C LEU A 113 -21.09 3.90 -20.69
N ALA A 114 -19.98 3.81 -19.96
CA ALA A 114 -19.95 3.30 -18.60
C ALA A 114 -18.81 3.93 -17.80
N GLN A 115 -19.02 4.06 -16.49
CA GLN A 115 -18.01 4.52 -15.54
C GLN A 115 -18.14 3.71 -14.24
N LYS A 116 -17.00 3.31 -13.67
CA LYS A 116 -16.92 2.65 -12.37
C LYS A 116 -15.84 3.29 -11.51
N ASP A 117 -16.20 3.60 -10.28
CA ASP A 117 -15.30 4.13 -9.27
C ASP A 117 -15.00 3.01 -8.25
N LEU A 118 -13.72 2.71 -8.06
CA LEU A 118 -13.21 1.84 -6.99
C LEU A 118 -12.43 2.66 -5.98
N VAL A 119 -12.59 2.33 -4.71
CA VAL A 119 -11.79 2.90 -3.62
C VAL A 119 -11.08 1.79 -2.87
N ALA A 120 -9.75 1.86 -2.88
CA ALA A 120 -8.86 1.00 -2.12
C ALA A 120 -8.22 1.79 -0.98
N THR A 121 -8.12 1.19 0.20
CA THR A 121 -7.26 1.66 1.28
C THR A 121 -6.04 0.77 1.33
N VAL A 122 -4.88 1.38 1.15
CA VAL A 122 -3.58 0.73 1.13
C VAL A 122 -2.80 1.20 2.35
N SER A 123 -2.07 0.29 2.99
CA SER A 123 -1.17 0.60 4.09
C SER A 123 0.24 0.11 3.78
N LYS A 124 1.25 0.69 4.41
CA LYS A 124 2.61 0.16 4.31
C LYS A 124 2.62 -1.31 4.83
N SER A 125 3.38 -2.19 4.19
CA SER A 125 3.46 -3.61 4.56
C SER A 125 3.91 -3.86 5.99
N ILE A 126 4.60 -2.89 6.58
CA ILE A 126 5.28 -3.04 7.85
C ILE A 126 4.77 -1.94 8.78
N SER A 127 3.98 -2.37 9.76
CA SER A 127 3.63 -1.53 10.91
C SER A 127 3.97 -2.26 12.19
N PRO A 128 4.38 -1.54 13.26
CA PRO A 128 4.64 -2.18 14.55
C PRO A 128 3.46 -3.04 15.05
N ALA A 129 2.24 -2.67 14.68
CA ALA A 129 1.04 -3.38 15.09
C ALA A 129 0.98 -4.84 14.64
N GLN A 130 1.65 -5.20 13.53
CA GLN A 130 1.73 -6.59 13.04
C GLN A 130 2.56 -7.49 13.95
N TYR A 131 3.38 -6.91 14.83
CA TYR A 131 4.26 -7.65 15.73
C TYR A 131 3.73 -7.69 17.18
N LYS A 132 2.48 -7.28 17.42
CA LYS A 132 1.88 -7.26 18.76
C LYS A 132 1.86 -8.63 19.45
N ASP A 133 1.89 -9.71 18.68
CA ASP A 133 1.96 -11.10 19.15
C ASP A 133 3.38 -11.56 19.53
N LYS A 134 4.41 -10.76 19.22
CA LYS A 134 5.81 -11.10 19.50
C LYS A 134 6.19 -10.84 20.96
N PRO A 135 7.27 -11.47 21.44
CA PRO A 135 7.78 -11.23 22.79
C PRO A 135 7.94 -9.73 23.05
N GLN A 136 7.42 -9.27 24.19
CA GLN A 136 7.56 -7.89 24.61
C GLN A 136 9.00 -7.65 25.08
N LEU A 137 9.61 -6.54 24.66
CA LEU A 137 10.80 -6.07 25.37
C LEU A 137 10.42 -5.75 26.83
N PRO A 138 11.28 -6.08 27.81
CA PRO A 138 11.02 -5.75 29.20
C PRO A 138 10.81 -4.24 29.34
N ALA A 139 9.80 -3.85 30.13
CA ALA A 139 9.57 -2.44 30.42
C ALA A 139 10.80 -1.87 31.15
N VAL A 140 11.44 -0.87 30.56
CA VAL A 140 12.56 -0.15 31.15
C VAL A 140 12.12 1.27 31.43
N ASN A 141 12.36 1.73 32.66
CA ASN A 141 11.99 3.08 33.07
C ASN A 141 12.93 4.17 32.52
N ASN A 142 14.08 3.78 31.95
CA ASN A 142 15.14 4.67 31.48
C ASN A 142 15.58 4.29 30.05
N ILE A 143 16.85 3.94 29.88
CA ILE A 143 17.48 3.58 28.60
C ILE A 143 17.58 2.06 28.52
N PHE A 144 17.04 1.48 27.44
CA PHE A 144 17.23 0.09 27.08
C PHE A 144 18.65 -0.10 26.54
N ASP A 145 19.55 -0.55 27.42
CA ASP A 145 20.89 -0.98 27.02
C ASP A 145 20.81 -2.39 26.41
N ILE A 146 20.93 -2.44 25.07
CA ILE A 146 20.76 -3.68 24.31
C ILE A 146 21.80 -4.73 24.69
N SER A 147 23.01 -4.30 25.07
CA SER A 147 24.13 -5.18 25.43
C SER A 147 23.89 -5.99 26.70
N LYS A 148 23.03 -5.49 27.60
CA LYS A 148 22.74 -6.12 28.89
C LYS A 148 21.48 -6.98 28.86
N THR A 149 20.59 -6.69 27.93
CA THR A 149 19.20 -7.16 28.01
C THR A 149 18.88 -8.25 27.00
N LEU A 150 19.49 -8.20 25.82
CA LEU A 150 19.30 -9.23 24.80
C LEU A 150 20.40 -10.29 24.92
N PRO A 151 20.05 -11.59 24.87
CA PRO A 151 21.04 -12.65 24.93
C PRO A 151 21.92 -12.62 23.68
N ASN A 152 23.25 -12.60 23.85
CA ASN A 152 24.20 -12.80 22.76
C ASN A 152 24.06 -14.23 22.23
N THR A 153 23.29 -14.37 21.16
CA THR A 153 23.16 -15.62 20.39
C THR A 153 23.43 -15.28 18.94
N GLU A 154 24.60 -15.68 18.45
CA GLU A 154 25.10 -15.29 17.11
C GLU A 154 24.19 -15.78 15.96
N ASP A 155 23.36 -16.80 16.18
CA ASP A 155 22.58 -17.44 15.11
C ASP A 155 21.06 -17.22 15.12
N ASP A 156 20.48 -16.71 16.21
CA ASP A 156 19.01 -16.60 16.30
C ASP A 156 18.50 -15.26 15.79
N LYS A 157 17.66 -15.33 14.75
CA LYS A 157 16.79 -14.21 14.35
C LYS A 157 15.73 -14.02 15.42
N LYS A 158 15.68 -12.83 16.02
CA LYS A 158 14.71 -12.52 17.09
C LYS A 158 13.94 -11.26 16.76
N ILE A 159 12.64 -11.32 17.02
CA ILE A 159 11.67 -10.27 16.75
C ILE A 159 11.03 -9.89 18.07
N TYR A 160 11.08 -8.61 18.43
CA TYR A 160 10.43 -8.08 19.62
C TYR A 160 9.44 -6.99 19.27
N TYR A 161 8.46 -6.83 20.14
CA TYR A 161 7.55 -5.68 20.12
C TYR A 161 7.66 -4.87 21.41
N TYR A 162 7.48 -3.56 21.30
CA TYR A 162 7.45 -2.66 22.42
C TYR A 162 6.32 -1.64 22.24
N LYS A 163 5.46 -1.54 23.26
CA LYS A 163 4.36 -0.57 23.28
C LYS A 163 4.79 0.70 24.01
N GLY A 164 4.76 1.84 23.33
CA GLY A 164 5.15 3.13 23.88
C GLY A 164 6.51 3.62 23.36
N ASN A 165 7.06 4.65 24.01
CA ASN A 165 8.32 5.25 23.59
C ASN A 165 9.52 4.43 24.10
N LEU A 166 10.44 4.08 23.20
CA LEU A 166 11.64 3.31 23.52
C LEU A 166 12.87 4.22 23.48
N SER A 167 13.63 4.28 24.57
CA SER A 167 14.99 4.82 24.53
C SER A 167 15.99 3.67 24.46
N ILE A 168 16.91 3.69 23.52
CA ILE A 168 17.84 2.57 23.24
C ILE A 168 19.28 3.05 23.07
N SER A 169 20.24 2.25 23.53
CA SER A 169 21.67 2.42 23.26
C SER A 169 22.43 1.10 23.46
N GLY A 170 23.73 1.11 23.19
CA GLY A 170 24.67 0.04 23.49
C GLY A 170 25.08 -0.79 22.29
N THR A 171 25.86 -1.83 22.56
CA THR A 171 26.36 -2.75 21.54
C THR A 171 25.45 -3.98 21.43
N TYR A 172 24.99 -4.31 20.22
CA TYR A 172 24.13 -5.47 19.97
C TYR A 172 24.87 -6.59 19.24
N SER A 173 24.54 -7.85 19.53
CA SER A 173 25.05 -9.01 18.78
C SER A 173 23.91 -9.96 18.40
N GLY A 174 23.89 -10.44 17.16
CA GLY A 174 22.82 -11.22 16.55
C GLY A 174 21.98 -10.43 15.55
N LYS A 175 20.87 -11.05 15.12
CA LYS A 175 19.96 -10.51 14.09
C LYS A 175 18.61 -10.17 14.71
N TRP A 176 18.38 -8.88 14.95
CA TRP A 176 17.26 -8.36 15.73
C TRP A 176 16.31 -7.50 14.88
N LEU A 177 15.01 -7.68 15.11
CA LEU A 177 13.98 -6.76 14.68
C LEU A 177 13.22 -6.27 15.93
N ILE A 178 13.15 -4.96 16.12
CA ILE A 178 12.41 -4.32 17.21
C ILE A 178 11.29 -3.47 16.61
N ALA A 179 10.06 -3.88 16.84
CA ALA A 179 8.86 -3.15 16.46
C ALA A 179 8.35 -2.28 17.62
N VAL A 180 8.36 -0.97 17.46
CA VAL A 180 8.02 0.02 18.49
C VAL A 180 6.75 0.76 18.12
N ASP A 181 5.69 0.57 18.89
CA ASP A 181 4.46 1.34 18.76
C ASP A 181 4.56 2.64 19.58
N GLY A 182 5.36 3.58 19.06
CA GLY A 182 5.71 4.84 19.70
C GLY A 182 6.95 5.48 19.06
N ASN A 183 7.54 6.44 19.77
CA ASN A 183 8.79 7.08 19.34
C ASN A 183 10.01 6.27 19.78
N VAL A 184 11.11 6.41 19.04
CA VAL A 184 12.40 5.82 19.40
C VAL A 184 13.41 6.93 19.65
N THR A 185 14.11 6.84 20.78
CA THR A 185 15.18 7.76 21.16
C THR A 185 16.48 6.99 21.28
N ILE A 186 17.38 7.17 20.32
CA ILE A 186 18.72 6.59 20.38
C ILE A 186 19.55 7.50 21.28
N ALA A 187 19.81 7.05 22.51
CA ALA A 187 20.34 7.88 23.58
C ALA A 187 21.86 8.05 23.52
N ASP A 188 22.55 7.07 22.96
CA ASP A 188 24.01 6.98 22.83
C ASP A 188 24.34 6.04 21.66
N ASP A 189 25.61 5.67 21.49
CA ASP A 189 26.08 4.74 20.46
C ASP A 189 25.22 3.49 20.39
N LEU A 190 24.83 3.11 19.18
CA LEU A 190 24.07 1.92 18.85
C LEU A 190 24.82 1.17 17.75
N SER A 191 25.70 0.25 18.16
CA SER A 191 26.67 -0.40 17.26
C SER A 191 26.60 -1.93 17.34
N PRO A 192 26.88 -2.66 16.25
CA PRO A 192 27.04 -4.10 16.30
C PRO A 192 28.31 -4.48 17.06
N ALA A 193 28.32 -5.64 17.71
CA ALA A 193 29.53 -6.23 18.28
C ALA A 193 30.48 -6.67 17.16
N ASN A 194 29.92 -7.23 16.09
CA ASN A 194 30.61 -7.66 14.89
C ASN A 194 30.13 -6.82 13.67
N PRO A 195 30.67 -5.60 13.46
CA PRO A 195 30.34 -4.81 12.27
C PRO A 195 30.78 -5.53 11.00
N HIS A 196 29.95 -5.46 9.95
CA HIS A 196 30.27 -6.07 8.65
C HIS A 196 31.61 -5.55 8.11
N GLN A 197 32.56 -6.45 7.88
CA GLN A 197 33.92 -6.09 7.42
C GLN A 197 34.03 -5.96 5.89
N GLY A 198 32.91 -6.04 5.16
CA GLY A 198 32.87 -5.88 3.71
C GLY A 198 33.13 -7.16 2.91
N ASN A 199 33.27 -8.31 3.58
CA ASN A 199 33.32 -9.62 2.92
C ASN A 199 31.88 -10.15 2.71
N PRO A 200 31.41 -10.31 1.46
CA PRO A 200 30.04 -10.77 1.19
C PRO A 200 29.73 -12.20 1.63
N HIS A 201 30.74 -12.97 2.07
CA HIS A 201 30.60 -14.35 2.55
C HIS A 201 30.53 -14.49 4.07
N ASP A 202 30.70 -13.41 4.84
CA ASP A 202 30.59 -13.49 6.30
C ASP A 202 29.11 -13.50 6.71
N LEU A 203 28.64 -14.63 7.23
CA LEU A 203 27.25 -14.83 7.67
C LEU A 203 26.99 -14.36 9.11
N VAL A 204 28.03 -13.87 9.79
CA VAL A 204 28.06 -13.52 11.22
C VAL A 204 27.74 -12.04 11.47
N ASP A 205 27.16 -11.36 10.48
CA ASP A 205 26.81 -9.96 10.62
C ASP A 205 25.72 -9.77 11.67
N ASP A 206 26.02 -8.94 12.65
CA ASP A 206 25.04 -8.45 13.61
C ASP A 206 24.18 -7.38 12.92
N VAL A 207 22.87 -7.60 12.90
CA VAL A 207 21.90 -6.72 12.21
C VAL A 207 20.83 -6.28 13.19
N LEU A 208 20.60 -4.98 13.28
CA LEU A 208 19.48 -4.40 14.01
C LEU A 208 18.53 -3.67 13.06
N VAL A 209 17.25 -4.03 13.13
CA VAL A 209 16.17 -3.33 12.44
C VAL A 209 15.20 -2.77 13.46
N ILE A 210 14.88 -1.49 13.31
CA ILE A 210 13.93 -0.78 14.15
C ILE A 210 12.78 -0.38 13.26
N ILE A 211 11.56 -0.81 13.60
CA ILE A 211 10.33 -0.36 12.96
C ILE A 211 9.56 0.43 13.99
N CYS A 212 9.25 1.69 13.74
CA CYS A 212 8.48 2.50 14.66
C CYS A 212 7.34 3.27 13.99
N SER A 213 6.21 3.39 14.70
CA SER A 213 5.05 4.16 14.24
C SER A 213 5.24 5.68 14.46
N GLY A 214 6.12 6.05 15.39
CA GLY A 214 6.47 7.44 15.71
C GLY A 214 7.72 7.93 15.00
N ASN A 215 8.36 8.91 15.63
CA ASN A 215 9.61 9.51 15.16
C ASN A 215 10.82 8.79 15.79
N VAL A 216 11.95 8.78 15.07
CA VAL A 216 13.25 8.40 15.62
C VAL A 216 14.08 9.65 15.82
N GLN A 217 14.59 9.84 17.03
CA GLN A 217 15.51 10.92 17.37
C GLN A 217 16.82 10.33 17.89
N VAL A 218 17.95 10.82 17.40
CA VAL A 218 19.27 10.54 17.98
C VAL A 218 19.64 11.69 18.90
N LEU A 219 19.81 11.39 20.18
CA LEU A 219 20.28 12.38 21.16
C LEU A 219 21.77 12.63 20.97
N ASN A 220 22.18 13.86 21.25
CA ASN A 220 23.58 14.21 21.22
C ASN A 220 24.24 13.77 22.53
N TYR A 221 25.06 12.72 22.48
CA TYR A 221 25.92 12.39 23.61
C TYR A 221 27.29 13.05 23.43
N GLY A 222 27.30 14.38 23.45
CA GLY A 222 28.49 15.18 23.19
C GLY A 222 28.36 16.60 23.75
N ASN A 223 28.64 16.75 25.04
CA ASN A 223 28.80 18.07 25.66
C ASN A 223 30.09 18.74 25.12
N GLY A 224 29.96 19.59 24.10
CA GLY A 224 30.98 20.58 23.73
C GLY A 224 31.88 20.23 22.54
N ASN A 225 32.54 21.27 22.02
CA ASN A 225 33.43 21.30 20.85
C ASN A 225 34.52 20.19 20.89
N GLY A 226 34.19 18.98 20.44
CA GLY A 226 35.14 17.86 20.33
C GLY A 226 34.63 16.48 20.75
N GLY A 227 33.34 16.31 21.08
CA GLY A 227 32.77 14.98 21.36
C GLY A 227 32.86 14.03 20.16
N ASN A 228 33.11 12.74 20.43
CA ASN A 228 33.01 11.71 19.40
C ASN A 228 31.59 11.67 18.83
N PRO A 229 31.42 11.49 17.51
CA PRO A 229 30.10 11.36 16.93
C PRO A 229 29.39 10.10 17.43
N THR A 230 28.07 10.20 17.63
CA THR A 230 27.22 9.05 17.99
C THR A 230 27.08 8.14 16.78
N ASP A 231 27.54 6.89 16.90
CA ASP A 231 27.45 5.88 15.86
C ASP A 231 26.12 5.13 15.95
N VAL A 232 25.36 5.14 14.85
CA VAL A 232 24.09 4.42 14.75
C VAL A 232 24.16 3.43 13.60
N TRP A 233 24.15 2.14 13.91
CA TRP A 233 24.15 1.04 12.96
C TRP A 233 22.79 0.34 13.02
N ALA A 234 21.87 0.70 12.13
CA ALA A 234 20.55 0.08 12.07
C ALA A 234 19.84 0.35 10.75
N VAL A 235 18.91 -0.54 10.37
CA VAL A 235 17.85 -0.17 9.41
C VAL A 235 16.71 0.41 10.23
N VAL A 236 16.40 1.68 10.00
CA VAL A 236 15.37 2.41 10.76
C VAL A 236 14.18 2.70 9.84
N TYR A 237 13.05 2.12 10.18
CA TYR A 237 11.77 2.40 9.57
C TYR A 237 10.97 3.31 10.49
N THR A 238 10.66 4.51 10.04
CA THR A 238 10.07 5.54 10.89
C THR A 238 9.20 6.49 10.11
N LYS A 239 8.31 7.22 10.79
CA LYS A 239 7.62 8.35 10.21
C LYS A 239 8.60 9.48 9.89
N LYS A 240 9.42 9.86 10.88
CA LYS A 240 10.38 10.96 10.79
C LYS A 240 11.67 10.61 11.52
N TYR A 241 12.80 10.69 10.84
CA TYR A 241 14.11 10.60 11.47
C TYR A 241 14.70 11.99 11.74
N THR A 242 15.27 12.17 12.92
CA THR A 242 15.85 13.43 13.39
C THR A 242 17.22 13.15 14.02
N GLY A 243 18.28 13.35 13.23
CA GLY A 243 19.67 13.14 13.66
C GLY A 243 20.36 14.44 14.08
N ASN A 244 21.34 14.34 14.98
CA ASN A 244 22.21 15.47 15.34
C ASN A 244 23.30 15.66 14.27
N PRO A 245 23.87 16.88 14.10
CA PRO A 245 25.09 17.11 13.32
C PRO A 245 26.23 16.11 13.54
N HIS A 246 26.37 15.55 14.74
CA HIS A 246 27.42 14.60 15.11
C HIS A 246 26.94 13.13 15.07
N THR A 247 25.83 12.82 14.41
CA THR A 247 25.41 11.43 14.23
C THR A 247 26.07 10.83 12.99
N ARG A 248 26.77 9.70 13.16
CA ARG A 248 27.22 8.84 12.06
C ARG A 248 26.24 7.69 11.89
N LEU A 249 25.46 7.72 10.83
CA LEU A 249 24.51 6.65 10.51
C LEU A 249 25.17 5.65 9.54
N ASN A 250 25.28 4.41 9.98
CA ASN A 250 25.79 3.27 9.23
C ASN A 250 24.63 2.29 8.99
N GLY A 251 23.69 2.69 8.15
CA GLY A 251 22.48 1.91 7.87
C GLY A 251 21.54 2.64 6.92
N LYS A 252 20.28 2.19 6.85
CA LYS A 252 19.27 2.77 5.95
C LYS A 252 18.10 3.31 6.76
N ILE A 253 17.70 4.55 6.48
CA ILE A 253 16.44 5.10 6.95
C ILE A 253 15.39 4.91 5.85
N VAL A 254 14.23 4.41 6.24
CA VAL A 254 13.02 4.35 5.41
C VAL A 254 11.94 5.15 6.12
N GLY A 255 11.77 6.40 5.68
CA GLY A 255 10.92 7.38 6.33
C GLY A 255 11.25 8.80 5.86
N ASP A 256 10.47 9.79 6.29
CA ASP A 256 10.86 11.18 6.11
C ASP A 256 12.11 11.43 6.97
N TYR A 257 13.10 12.16 6.45
CA TYR A 257 14.27 12.53 7.23
C TYR A 257 14.45 14.04 7.21
N GLU A 258 14.65 14.61 8.39
CA GLU A 258 15.01 16.02 8.53
C GLU A 258 16.40 16.06 9.18
N LEU A 259 17.40 16.47 8.39
CA LEU A 259 18.73 16.75 8.93
C LEU A 259 18.64 18.08 9.66
N ILE A 260 18.92 18.07 10.97
CA ILE A 260 18.77 19.27 11.81
C ILE A 260 19.75 20.37 11.36
N GLN A 261 20.87 20.05 10.69
CA GLN A 261 21.83 21.04 10.14
C GLN A 261 22.63 20.53 8.92
N PRO A 262 23.13 21.43 8.05
CA PRO A 262 23.85 21.13 6.79
C PRO A 262 25.17 20.34 6.89
N ASN A 263 25.63 20.02 8.10
CA ASN A 263 26.90 19.32 8.34
C ASN A 263 26.72 17.85 8.78
N ALA A 264 25.49 17.36 8.95
CA ALA A 264 25.26 15.94 9.19
C ALA A 264 25.70 15.14 7.96
N ARG A 265 26.80 14.39 8.08
CA ARG A 265 27.33 13.57 6.98
C ARG A 265 26.65 12.21 6.99
N TYR A 266 25.74 12.00 6.06
CA TYR A 266 25.43 10.64 5.60
C TYR A 266 26.67 10.16 4.83
N ASN A 267 27.41 9.21 5.40
CA ASN A 267 28.65 8.76 4.78
C ASN A 267 28.31 7.74 3.67
N ASP A 268 28.10 8.23 2.45
CA ASP A 268 27.83 7.39 1.28
C ASP A 268 29.00 6.45 0.91
N GLU A 269 30.20 6.64 1.46
CA GLU A 269 31.32 5.71 1.26
C GLU A 269 31.03 4.31 1.82
N ASP A 270 30.09 4.20 2.77
CA ASP A 270 29.59 2.94 3.32
C ASP A 270 28.28 2.47 2.67
N THR A 271 27.80 3.12 1.59
CA THR A 271 26.55 2.73 0.90
C THR A 271 26.55 1.28 0.47
N ASN A 272 27.70 0.72 0.04
CA ASN A 272 27.82 -0.70 -0.25
C ASN A 272 27.64 -1.60 1.00
N LYS A 273 28.11 -1.16 2.17
CA LYS A 273 27.90 -1.88 3.44
C LYS A 273 26.44 -1.77 3.87
N VAL A 274 25.84 -0.60 3.73
CA VAL A 274 24.41 -0.34 4.01
C VAL A 274 23.52 -1.18 3.11
N GLU A 275 23.76 -1.19 1.80
CA GLU A 275 22.98 -1.97 0.85
C GLU A 275 23.09 -3.47 1.12
N ARG A 276 24.28 -3.96 1.46
CA ARG A 276 24.46 -5.37 1.86
C ARG A 276 23.78 -5.69 3.18
N PHE A 277 23.89 -4.82 4.18
CA PHE A 277 23.19 -4.95 5.46
C PHE A 277 21.67 -5.03 5.25
N VAL A 278 21.12 -4.15 4.41
CA VAL A 278 19.72 -4.16 3.98
C VAL A 278 19.36 -5.43 3.19
N ARG A 279 20.25 -5.93 2.33
CA ARG A 279 20.05 -7.17 1.55
C ARG A 279 20.05 -8.42 2.43
N SER A 280 20.96 -8.48 3.41
CA SER A 280 21.00 -9.51 4.44
C SER A 280 19.67 -9.53 5.20
N PHE A 281 19.12 -8.37 5.55
CA PHE A 281 17.78 -8.28 6.15
C PHE A 281 16.68 -8.88 5.27
N TYR A 282 16.60 -8.53 3.98
CA TYR A 282 15.60 -9.11 3.06
C TYR A 282 15.69 -10.63 3.00
N THR A 283 16.91 -11.15 2.96
CA THR A 283 17.18 -12.60 2.95
C THR A 283 16.76 -13.24 4.27
N TYR A 284 17.00 -12.57 5.39
CA TYR A 284 16.78 -13.16 6.71
C TYR A 284 15.33 -13.08 7.20
N PHE A 285 14.65 -11.97 6.99
CA PHE A 285 13.30 -11.77 7.54
C PHE A 285 12.18 -11.92 6.49
N SER A 286 12.53 -12.04 5.20
CA SER A 286 11.55 -12.09 4.10
C SER A 286 10.57 -10.91 4.10
N LEU A 287 10.98 -9.78 4.68
CA LEU A 287 10.18 -8.57 4.81
C LEU A 287 10.38 -7.69 3.58
N ASN A 288 9.38 -7.56 2.73
CA ASN A 288 9.39 -6.54 1.69
C ASN A 288 8.97 -5.18 2.29
N LEU A 289 9.98 -4.38 2.67
CA LEU A 289 9.84 -3.07 3.33
C LEU A 289 9.04 -2.04 2.53
N ASN A 290 8.96 -2.24 1.23
CA ASN A 290 8.39 -1.27 0.30
C ASN A 290 7.02 -1.69 -0.22
N LYS A 291 6.60 -2.94 -0.01
CA LYS A 291 5.37 -3.45 -0.62
C LYS A 291 4.13 -2.82 0.04
N PRO A 292 3.30 -2.05 -0.67
CA PRO A 292 1.99 -1.69 -0.15
C PRO A 292 1.12 -2.92 0.07
N VAL A 293 0.33 -2.94 1.13
CA VAL A 293 -0.68 -3.97 1.41
C VAL A 293 -2.07 -3.37 1.28
N LEU A 294 -2.91 -4.00 0.47
CA LEU A 294 -4.32 -3.66 0.35
C LEU A 294 -5.05 -4.05 1.64
N VAL A 295 -5.59 -3.07 2.37
CA VAL A 295 -6.29 -3.27 3.64
C VAL A 295 -7.80 -3.36 3.45
N LYS A 296 -8.35 -2.47 2.62
CA LYS A 296 -9.78 -2.42 2.32
C LYS A 296 -9.98 -2.15 0.84
N TRP A 297 -10.98 -2.80 0.27
CA TRP A 297 -11.41 -2.58 -1.11
C TRP A 297 -12.93 -2.39 -1.12
N GLN A 298 -13.41 -1.36 -1.80
CA GLN A 298 -14.83 -1.04 -1.89
C GLN A 298 -15.18 -0.45 -3.24
N GLU A 299 -16.19 -1.03 -3.88
CA GLU A 299 -16.84 -0.43 -5.05
C GLU A 299 -17.77 0.71 -4.63
N LEU A 300 -17.66 1.87 -5.27
CA LEU A 300 -18.60 2.97 -5.07
C LEU A 300 -19.76 2.83 -6.06
N TYR A 301 -20.91 2.42 -5.55
CA TYR A 301 -22.14 2.51 -6.33
C TYR A 301 -22.57 3.97 -6.40
N PRO A 302 -22.87 4.51 -7.60
CA PRO A 302 -23.49 5.82 -7.70
C PRO A 302 -24.81 5.75 -6.92
N VAL A 303 -24.93 6.61 -5.91
CA VAL A 303 -26.21 6.79 -5.21
C VAL A 303 -27.14 7.42 -6.25
N PHE A 304 -28.10 6.65 -6.74
CA PHE A 304 -29.13 7.16 -7.64
C PHE A 304 -29.99 8.16 -6.85
N TYR A 305 -29.62 9.44 -6.85
CA TYR A 305 -30.52 10.51 -6.45
C TYR A 305 -31.64 10.54 -7.50
N ARG A 306 -32.81 10.05 -7.10
CA ARG A 306 -34.04 10.12 -7.89
C ARG A 306 -34.56 11.55 -7.97
#